data_AF-A0A8C0ED04-F1
#
_entry.id   AF-A0A8C0ED04-F1
#
_cell.length_a   1.000
_cell.length_b   1.000
_cell.length_c   1.000
_cell.angle_alpha   90.00
_cell.angle_beta   90.00
_cell.angle_gamma   90.00
#
_symmetry.space_group_name_H-M   'P 1'
#
loop_
_entity.id
_entity.type
_entity.pdbx_description
1 polymer ?
#
loop_
_entity_poly.entity_id
_entity_poly.type
_entity_poly.pdbx_seq_one_letter_code
_entity_poly.pdbx_strand_id
1 'polypeptide(L)'
;MLLCEQILAGEGQCFLSGLVVFHFQVPSQGCLHFCNETLILVYFVLKVVHPKTDEQRCRLQEACKDILLFKNLDQEQLSQVLDAMFERKVKPQEHVIDQGDDGDNFYVIERGLYDIVVAKDNQSRCVGRYDNHGSFGELALMYNTPRAATIVATTEGALWGLDRVTFRRIILKNNAKKRKTYELFIESVPLLKSLEASERMKIVDVIGEKVYQDGERIISQGDKADCFYIVESGEVKILIKSKTMTSKEANQEVEIARCHRGQYFGELALVTNKPRAASAYAVGEVKCLVMDVQAFERLLGPCMDIMKRNITHYEEQLVAMFGSSMDLLDPGN
;
A
#
# COMPACT_ATOMS: atom_id res chain seq x y z
N MET A 1 28.81 22.36 -16.70
CA MET A 1 29.77 23.40 -17.11
C MET A 1 29.03 24.38 -18.00
N LEU A 2 28.27 25.29 -17.38
CA LEU A 2 27.68 26.53 -17.93
C LEU A 2 26.69 27.05 -16.86
N LEU A 3 26.76 28.34 -16.57
CA LEU A 3 26.13 29.10 -15.46
C LEU A 3 26.83 29.04 -14.10
N CYS A 4 27.97 29.73 -13.99
CA CYS A 4 28.31 30.55 -12.82
C CYS A 4 29.50 31.46 -13.15
N GLU A 5 29.28 32.46 -14.00
CA GLU A 5 30.15 33.62 -14.09
C GLU A 5 29.29 34.85 -13.83
N GLN A 6 29.31 35.32 -12.58
CA GLN A 6 29.26 36.73 -12.22
C GLN A 6 29.32 36.85 -10.70
N ILE A 7 29.97 37.91 -10.22
CA ILE A 7 30.22 38.32 -8.83
C ILE A 7 31.56 37.81 -8.26
N LEU A 8 32.65 38.41 -8.74
CA LEU A 8 33.86 38.65 -7.95
C LEU A 8 34.35 40.08 -8.21
N ALA A 9 34.04 40.99 -7.29
CA ALA A 9 34.73 42.27 -7.14
C ALA A 9 34.55 42.73 -5.67
N GLY A 10 35.65 42.79 -4.93
CA GLY A 10 35.65 43.26 -3.54
C GLY A 10 36.87 42.74 -2.77
N GLU A 11 37.92 43.56 -2.73
CA GLU A 11 39.25 43.31 -2.20
C GLU A 11 39.29 43.17 -0.66
N GLY A 12 40.31 42.44 -0.17
CA GLY A 12 40.68 42.41 1.25
C GLY A 12 41.64 41.27 1.59
N GLN A 13 42.92 41.39 1.23
CA GLN A 13 43.98 40.48 1.68
C GLN A 13 44.48 40.89 3.07
N CYS A 14 44.54 39.92 3.98
CA CYS A 14 45.41 39.98 5.17
C CYS A 14 46.20 38.67 5.25
N PHE A 15 47.53 38.79 5.15
CA PHE A 15 48.49 37.69 5.29
C PHE A 15 49.01 37.66 6.73
N LEU A 16 48.86 36.51 7.41
CA LEU A 16 49.77 36.04 8.47
C LEU A 16 49.54 34.52 8.68
N SER A 17 50.57 33.73 8.39
CA SER A 17 50.79 32.31 8.75
C SER A 17 49.60 31.33 8.66
N GLY A 18 49.53 30.60 7.54
CA GLY A 18 49.30 29.15 7.56
C GLY A 18 47.86 28.60 7.48
N LEU A 19 46.81 29.42 7.54
CA LEU A 19 45.43 28.98 7.33
C LEU A 19 44.63 30.07 6.62
N VAL A 20 44.16 29.81 5.39
CA VAL A 20 43.20 30.70 4.73
C VAL A 20 41.80 30.27 5.15
N VAL A 21 41.25 30.92 6.17
CA VAL A 21 39.85 30.76 6.58
C VAL A 21 39.02 31.78 5.80
N PHE A 22 38.27 31.33 4.80
CA PHE A 22 37.26 32.18 4.17
C PHE A 22 36.01 32.22 5.06
N HIS A 23 35.85 33.30 5.82
CA HIS A 23 34.57 33.59 6.47
C HIS A 23 33.61 34.19 5.45
N PHE A 24 32.77 33.36 4.84
CA PHE A 24 31.58 33.85 4.13
C PHE A 24 30.47 34.10 5.15
N GLN A 25 30.15 35.38 5.38
CA GLN A 25 28.99 35.75 6.17
C GLN A 25 27.74 35.64 5.29
N VAL A 26 27.16 34.43 5.25
CA VAL A 26 25.85 34.19 4.63
C VAL A 26 24.77 34.63 5.62
N PRO A 27 23.82 35.51 5.25
CA PRO A 27 22.71 35.82 6.12
C PRO A 27 21.85 34.56 6.25
N SER A 28 21.70 34.08 7.49
CA SER A 28 20.93 32.90 7.94
C SER A 28 21.52 31.50 7.63
N GLN A 29 22.53 31.18 8.46
CA GLN A 29 22.91 29.87 9.04
C GLN A 29 23.26 28.67 8.12
N GLY A 30 24.58 28.51 7.90
CA GLY A 30 25.25 27.23 7.62
C GLY A 30 26.76 27.42 7.47
N CYS A 31 27.60 26.67 8.22
CA CYS A 31 29.06 26.64 8.04
C CYS A 31 29.46 25.51 7.07
N LEU A 32 30.13 25.86 5.98
CA LEU A 32 30.78 24.92 5.07
C LEU A 32 32.16 24.56 5.61
N HIS A 33 32.37 23.30 6.00
CA HIS A 33 33.70 22.79 6.33
C HIS A 33 34.30 22.10 5.10
N PHE A 34 35.44 22.62 4.62
CA PHE A 34 36.27 22.00 3.59
C PHE A 34 37.32 21.10 4.24
N CYS A 35 37.34 19.81 3.88
CA CYS A 35 38.47 18.92 4.13
C CYS A 35 38.75 18.12 2.84
N ASN A 36 40.03 17.96 2.51
CA ASN A 36 40.55 17.56 1.20
C ASN A 36 39.93 16.29 0.56
N GLU A 37 39.71 16.39 -0.75
CA GLU A 37 39.61 15.33 -1.78
C GLU A 37 38.51 14.26 -1.75
N THR A 38 37.41 14.42 -1.04
CA THR A 38 36.17 13.72 -1.41
C THR A 38 34.98 14.60 -1.13
N LEU A 39 34.24 14.95 -2.17
CA LEU A 39 33.02 15.74 -2.11
C LEU A 39 31.90 14.86 -1.49
N ILE A 40 31.98 14.62 -0.18
CA ILE A 40 30.88 14.03 0.57
C ILE A 40 29.87 15.16 0.77
N LEU A 41 28.92 15.28 -0.16
CA LEU A 41 27.68 16.02 0.04
C LEU A 41 26.91 15.35 1.18
N VAL A 42 27.27 15.68 2.42
CA VAL A 42 26.42 15.42 3.58
C VAL A 42 25.27 16.43 3.48
N TYR A 43 24.25 16.09 2.69
CA TYR A 43 22.96 16.77 2.81
C TYR A 43 22.43 16.48 4.21
N PHE A 44 22.68 17.39 5.16
CA PHE A 44 21.90 17.49 6.38
C PHE A 44 20.50 17.93 5.96
N VAL A 45 19.67 16.96 5.55
CA VAL A 45 18.27 17.25 5.25
C VAL A 45 17.58 17.45 6.59
N LEU A 46 17.26 18.70 6.91
CA LEU A 46 16.55 19.08 8.13
C LEU A 46 15.33 18.17 8.34
N LYS A 47 15.21 17.64 9.57
CA LYS A 47 14.04 16.89 10.01
C LYS A 47 12.86 17.85 10.01
N VAL A 48 11.85 17.59 9.19
CA VAL A 48 10.61 18.38 9.17
C VAL A 48 9.80 17.99 10.40
N VAL A 49 9.43 18.97 11.22
CA VAL A 49 8.64 18.76 12.43
C VAL A 49 7.52 19.78 12.46
N HIS A 50 6.28 19.30 12.44
CA HIS A 50 5.10 20.11 12.71
C HIS A 50 4.69 19.90 14.16
N PRO A 51 4.63 20.96 14.99
CA PRO A 51 4.15 20.86 16.37
C PRO A 51 2.74 20.28 16.42
N LYS A 52 2.50 19.39 17.38
CA LYS A 52 1.21 18.72 17.62
C LYS A 52 0.97 18.65 19.11
N THR A 53 -0.28 18.74 19.52
CA THR A 53 -0.67 18.41 20.90
C THR A 53 -0.55 16.91 21.14
N ASP A 54 -0.47 16.50 22.41
CA ASP A 54 -0.43 15.08 22.78
C ASP A 54 -1.67 14.34 22.28
N GLU A 55 -2.85 14.98 22.32
CA GLU A 55 -4.08 14.43 21.78
C GLU A 55 -4.03 14.24 20.26
N GLN A 56 -3.52 15.25 19.52
CA GLN A 56 -3.33 15.14 18.06
C GLN A 56 -2.36 14.00 17.72
N ARG A 57 -1.26 13.89 18.47
CA ARG A 57 -0.26 12.83 18.26
C ARG A 57 -0.84 11.44 18.51
N CYS A 58 -1.66 11.29 19.56
CA CYS A 58 -2.33 10.03 19.89
C CYS A 58 -3.32 9.61 18.79
N ARG A 59 -4.17 10.53 18.31
CA ARG A 59 -5.13 10.23 17.23
C ARG A 59 -4.44 9.93 15.91
N LEU A 60 -3.39 10.69 15.57
CA LEU A 60 -2.56 10.42 14.39
C LEU A 60 -1.91 9.03 14.46
N GLN A 61 -1.35 8.66 15.62
CA GLN A 61 -0.79 7.32 15.83
C GLN A 61 -1.85 6.24 15.59
N GLU A 62 -3.07 6.42 16.10
CA GLU A 62 -4.17 5.49 15.88
C GLU A 62 -4.53 5.38 14.39
N ALA A 63 -4.74 6.51 13.71
CA ALA A 63 -5.05 6.57 12.28
C ALA A 63 -3.94 5.95 11.40
N CYS A 64 -2.68 5.96 11.84
CA CYS A 64 -1.55 5.40 11.11
C CYS A 64 -1.33 3.89 11.33
N LYS A 65 -1.89 3.27 12.38
CA LYS A 65 -1.62 1.85 12.73
C LYS A 65 -1.98 0.88 11.60
N ASP A 66 -3.12 1.12 10.94
CA ASP A 66 -3.63 0.20 9.91
C ASP A 66 -3.15 0.55 8.50
N ILE A 67 -2.42 1.65 8.34
CA ILE A 67 -1.89 2.06 7.04
C ILE A 67 -0.75 1.12 6.65
N LEU A 68 -1.02 0.35 5.60
CA LEU A 68 -0.15 -0.69 5.06
C LEU A 68 1.28 -0.21 4.75
N LEU A 69 1.40 1.04 4.25
CA LEU A 69 2.69 1.69 3.97
C LEU A 69 3.54 1.91 5.23
N PHE A 70 2.90 2.03 6.39
CA PHE A 70 3.55 2.32 7.67
C PHE A 70 3.80 1.07 8.51
N LYS A 71 3.14 -0.06 8.20
CA LYS A 71 3.32 -1.34 8.91
C LYS A 71 4.76 -1.87 8.88
N ASN A 72 5.52 -1.52 7.85
CA ASN A 72 6.90 -1.95 7.66
C ASN A 72 7.94 -0.93 8.14
N LEU A 73 7.51 0.15 8.81
CA LEU A 73 8.42 1.13 9.38
C LEU A 73 8.85 0.70 10.79
N ASP A 74 10.12 0.93 11.11
CA ASP A 74 10.56 0.83 12.50
C ASP A 74 10.00 1.99 13.34
N GLN A 75 10.15 1.89 14.66
CA GLN A 75 9.61 2.89 15.59
C GLN A 75 10.21 4.30 15.37
N GLU A 76 11.48 4.38 15.00
CA GLU A 76 12.16 5.66 14.78
C GLU A 76 11.62 6.32 13.50
N GLN A 77 11.48 5.56 12.43
CA GLN A 77 10.94 6.01 11.15
C GLN A 77 9.47 6.40 11.26
N LEU A 78 8.67 5.59 11.96
CA LEU A 78 7.29 5.95 12.25
C LEU A 78 7.24 7.26 13.03
N SER A 79 8.11 7.45 14.03
CA SER A 79 8.20 8.74 14.73
C SER A 79 8.59 9.90 13.79
N GLN A 80 9.51 9.69 12.85
CA GLN A 80 9.88 10.70 11.85
C GLN A 80 8.72 11.04 10.91
N VAL A 81 7.92 10.05 10.51
CA VAL A 81 6.68 10.27 9.72
C VAL A 81 5.70 11.10 10.54
N LEU A 82 5.38 10.67 11.76
CA LEU A 82 4.43 11.36 12.64
C LEU A 82 4.86 12.81 12.94
N ASP A 83 6.16 13.06 13.13
CA ASP A 83 6.69 14.40 13.34
C ASP A 83 6.48 15.28 12.09
N ALA A 84 6.68 14.72 10.90
CA ALA A 84 6.59 15.44 9.63
C ALA A 84 5.17 15.60 9.06
N MET A 85 4.16 14.92 9.62
CA MET A 85 2.78 15.11 9.17
C MET A 85 2.20 16.44 9.67
N PHE A 86 1.36 17.09 8.85
CA PHE A 86 0.65 18.32 9.21
C PHE A 86 -0.88 18.13 9.13
N GLU A 87 -1.64 18.82 9.97
CA GLU A 87 -3.10 18.75 9.92
C GLU A 87 -3.65 19.65 8.80
N ARG A 88 -4.57 19.12 7.99
CA ARG A 88 -5.37 19.86 7.00
C ARG A 88 -6.85 19.65 7.30
N LYS A 89 -7.54 20.74 7.66
CA LYS A 89 -9.01 20.75 7.80
C LYS A 89 -9.64 20.94 6.42
N VAL A 90 -10.78 20.29 6.19
CA VAL A 90 -11.51 20.35 4.92
C VAL A 90 -12.99 20.63 5.15
N LYS A 91 -13.62 21.31 4.20
CA LYS A 91 -15.07 21.63 4.23
C LYS A 91 -15.87 20.69 3.31
N PRO A 92 -17.19 20.54 3.51
CA PRO A 92 -18.04 19.85 2.55
C PRO A 92 -17.90 20.42 1.14
N GLN A 93 -17.93 19.55 0.14
CA GLN A 93 -17.71 19.82 -1.29
C GLN A 93 -16.28 20.28 -1.65
N GLU A 94 -15.34 20.31 -0.70
CA GLU A 94 -13.94 20.62 -1.00
C GLU A 94 -13.26 19.44 -1.71
N HIS A 95 -12.58 19.74 -2.82
CA HIS A 95 -11.73 18.79 -3.51
C HIS A 95 -10.37 18.72 -2.79
N VAL A 96 -10.07 17.55 -2.23
CA VAL A 96 -8.81 17.33 -1.51
C VAL A 96 -7.66 17.15 -2.49
N ILE A 97 -7.91 16.36 -3.53
CA ILE A 97 -7.05 16.13 -4.69
C ILE A 97 -7.93 15.97 -5.93
N ASP A 98 -7.42 16.39 -7.09
CA ASP A 98 -8.09 16.25 -8.38
C ASP A 98 -7.37 15.25 -9.28
N GLN A 99 -8.12 14.44 -10.01
CA GLN A 99 -7.58 13.50 -10.99
C GLN A 99 -6.82 14.26 -12.09
N GLY A 100 -5.62 13.78 -12.42
CA GLY A 100 -4.75 14.40 -13.42
C GLY A 100 -3.72 15.37 -12.85
N ASP A 101 -3.90 15.85 -11.60
CA ASP A 101 -2.93 16.74 -10.97
C ASP A 101 -1.64 16.02 -10.57
N ASP A 102 -0.57 16.79 -10.42
CA ASP A 102 0.64 16.29 -9.78
C ASP A 102 0.43 16.04 -8.29
N GLY A 103 0.97 14.94 -7.78
CA GLY A 103 0.76 14.57 -6.38
C GLY A 103 1.73 15.22 -5.41
N ASP A 104 1.29 16.16 -4.58
CA ASP A 104 2.25 16.81 -3.66
C ASP A 104 2.31 16.17 -2.28
N ASN A 105 1.18 15.63 -1.82
CA ASN A 105 1.03 15.09 -0.47
C ASN A 105 0.34 13.72 -0.47
N PHE A 106 0.64 12.93 0.56
CA PHE A 106 -0.12 11.75 0.97
C PHE A 106 -1.01 12.15 2.14
N TYR A 107 -2.24 11.64 2.19
CA TYR A 107 -3.19 11.99 3.22
C TYR A 107 -3.69 10.75 3.97
N VAL A 108 -3.74 10.85 5.30
CA VAL A 108 -4.43 9.91 6.18
C VAL A 108 -5.67 10.59 6.73
N ILE A 109 -6.80 9.88 6.74
CA ILE A 109 -8.07 10.42 7.22
C ILE A 109 -8.08 10.38 8.75
N GLU A 110 -8.30 11.54 9.37
CA GLU A 110 -8.56 11.65 10.81
C GLU A 110 -10.05 11.57 11.09
N ARG A 111 -10.88 12.28 10.31
CA ARG A 111 -12.35 12.25 10.40
C ARG A 111 -12.97 12.85 9.14
N GLY A 112 -14.22 12.49 8.88
CA GLY A 112 -15.02 12.98 7.76
C GLY A 112 -15.34 11.89 6.75
N LEU A 113 -16.29 12.19 5.87
CA LEU A 113 -16.73 11.31 4.79
C LEU A 113 -16.21 11.84 3.45
N TYR A 114 -15.63 10.97 2.63
CA TYR A 114 -14.99 11.37 1.36
C TYR A 114 -15.41 10.45 0.23
N ASP A 115 -15.86 11.03 -0.89
CA ASP A 115 -16.19 10.27 -2.10
C ASP A 115 -14.97 10.19 -3.03
N ILE A 116 -14.78 9.01 -3.63
CA ILE A 116 -13.72 8.73 -4.61
C ILE A 116 -14.35 8.77 -5.99
N VAL A 117 -13.96 9.74 -6.81
CA VAL A 117 -14.51 9.95 -8.15
C VAL A 117 -13.43 9.72 -9.19
N VAL A 118 -13.75 8.89 -10.19
CA VAL A 118 -12.88 8.64 -11.35
C VAL A 118 -13.62 9.05 -12.61
N ALA A 119 -13.00 9.93 -13.39
CA ALA A 119 -13.43 10.32 -14.72
C ALA A 119 -12.82 9.37 -15.77
N LYS A 120 -13.67 8.74 -16.56
CA LYS A 120 -13.29 7.92 -17.73
C LYS A 120 -14.28 8.16 -18.86
N ASP A 121 -13.79 8.37 -20.08
CA ASP A 121 -14.62 8.53 -21.29
C ASP A 121 -15.71 9.62 -21.15
N ASN A 122 -15.35 10.79 -20.60
CA ASN A 122 -16.27 11.90 -20.27
C ASN A 122 -17.40 11.59 -19.27
N GLN A 123 -17.31 10.47 -18.54
CA GLN A 123 -18.22 10.15 -17.44
C GLN A 123 -17.45 10.10 -16.11
N SER A 124 -17.93 10.84 -15.12
CA SER A 124 -17.45 10.75 -13.75
C SER A 124 -18.27 9.71 -13.00
N ARG A 125 -17.59 8.73 -12.40
CA ARG A 125 -18.21 7.69 -11.58
C ARG A 125 -17.65 7.73 -10.16
N CYS A 126 -18.53 7.67 -9.17
CA CYS A 126 -18.13 7.41 -7.79
C CYS A 126 -17.77 5.92 -7.67
N VAL A 127 -16.50 5.65 -7.40
CA VAL A 127 -15.95 4.28 -7.34
C VAL A 127 -15.79 3.78 -5.90
N GLY A 128 -15.99 4.63 -4.90
CA GLY A 128 -15.91 4.27 -3.49
C GLY A 128 -16.08 5.46 -2.58
N ARG A 129 -16.12 5.18 -1.28
CA ARG A 129 -16.21 6.20 -0.22
C ARG A 129 -15.30 5.80 0.95
N TYR A 130 -14.65 6.79 1.55
CA TYR A 130 -14.02 6.67 2.85
C TYR A 130 -14.93 7.20 3.95
N ASP A 131 -14.91 6.53 5.10
CA ASP A 131 -15.73 6.87 6.27
C ASP A 131 -14.86 6.95 7.53
N ASN A 132 -14.35 8.14 7.87
CA ASN A 132 -13.54 8.39 9.07
C ASN A 132 -12.25 7.56 9.19
N HIS A 133 -11.88 6.77 8.19
CA HIS A 133 -10.67 5.96 8.17
C HIS A 133 -10.14 5.82 6.74
N GLY A 134 -8.88 5.39 6.64
CA GLY A 134 -8.21 5.14 5.36
C GLY A 134 -7.18 6.20 5.01
N SER A 135 -6.54 6.02 3.85
CA SER A 135 -5.52 6.92 3.35
C SER A 135 -5.54 6.95 1.84
N PHE A 136 -5.06 8.04 1.24
CA PHE A 136 -5.01 8.18 -0.20
C PHE A 136 -3.87 9.11 -0.65
N GLY A 137 -3.53 9.01 -1.93
CA GLY A 137 -2.57 9.88 -2.59
C GLY A 137 -1.14 9.35 -2.58
N GLU A 138 -0.92 8.12 -2.16
CA GLU A 138 0.36 7.43 -2.13
C GLU A 138 0.92 7.16 -3.53
N LEU A 139 0.04 6.81 -4.49
CA LEU A 139 0.45 6.34 -5.81
C LEU A 139 1.24 7.40 -6.58
N ALA A 140 0.79 8.65 -6.53
CA ALA A 140 1.45 9.76 -7.21
C ALA A 140 2.84 10.06 -6.59
N LEU A 141 3.01 9.83 -5.29
CA LEU A 141 4.29 10.04 -4.61
C LEU A 141 5.30 8.93 -4.90
N MET A 142 4.81 7.69 -5.01
CA MET A 142 5.64 6.51 -5.27
C MET A 142 6.10 6.47 -6.73
N TYR A 143 5.16 6.54 -7.69
CA TYR A 143 5.45 6.29 -9.10
C TYR A 143 5.66 7.54 -9.94
N ASN A 144 5.57 8.73 -9.33
CA ASN A 144 5.65 10.00 -10.06
C ASN A 144 4.64 10.07 -11.22
N THR A 145 3.43 9.60 -10.97
CA THR A 145 2.31 9.62 -11.91
C THR A 145 1.29 10.68 -11.47
N PRO A 146 0.46 11.21 -12.38
CA PRO A 146 -0.68 12.04 -12.02
C PRO A 146 -1.64 11.35 -11.05
N ARG A 147 -2.46 12.13 -10.34
CA ARG A 147 -3.54 11.61 -9.48
C ARG A 147 -4.50 10.75 -10.30
N ALA A 148 -4.77 9.54 -9.81
CA ALA A 148 -5.63 8.58 -10.50
C ALA A 148 -7.14 8.82 -10.27
N ALA A 149 -7.50 9.60 -9.25
CA ALA A 149 -8.88 9.88 -8.87
C ALA A 149 -8.98 11.24 -8.17
N THR A 150 -10.17 11.84 -8.22
CA THR A 150 -10.55 13.01 -7.42
C THR A 150 -11.13 12.53 -6.09
N ILE A 151 -10.77 13.20 -5.00
CA ILE A 151 -11.32 12.94 -3.65
C ILE A 151 -12.07 14.18 -3.19
N VAL A 152 -13.37 14.03 -2.93
CA VAL A 152 -14.25 15.13 -2.51
C VAL A 152 -14.74 14.89 -1.10
N ALA A 153 -14.54 15.87 -0.21
CA ALA A 153 -15.11 15.82 1.14
C ALA A 153 -16.64 16.02 1.06
N THR A 154 -17.42 15.15 1.69
CA THR A 154 -18.89 15.27 1.75
C THR A 154 -19.37 15.88 3.06
N THR A 155 -18.52 15.84 4.09
CA THR A 155 -18.72 16.49 5.40
C THR A 155 -17.54 17.39 5.73
N GLU A 156 -17.63 18.17 6.81
CA GLU A 156 -16.44 18.74 7.44
C GLU A 156 -15.54 17.60 7.92
N GLY A 157 -14.23 17.76 7.76
CA GLY A 157 -13.28 16.70 8.03
C GLY A 157 -11.89 17.23 8.38
N ALA A 158 -11.00 16.29 8.72
CA ALA A 158 -9.58 16.56 8.89
C ALA A 158 -8.75 15.42 8.33
N LEU A 159 -7.59 15.80 7.84
CA LEU A 159 -6.60 14.92 7.23
C LEU A 159 -5.24 15.22 7.83
N TRP A 160 -4.40 14.19 7.88
CA TRP A 160 -2.98 14.32 8.13
C TRP A 160 -2.23 14.22 6.80
N GLY A 161 -1.59 15.31 6.38
CA GLY A 161 -0.79 15.40 5.17
C GLY A 161 0.68 15.08 5.42
N LEU A 162 1.33 14.38 4.48
CA LEU A 162 2.78 14.16 4.43
C LEU A 162 3.30 14.54 3.04
N ASP A 163 4.33 15.39 2.99
CA ASP A 163 4.88 15.89 1.73
C ASP A 163 5.64 14.83 0.93
N ARG A 164 5.67 15.00 -0.40
CA ARG A 164 6.35 14.10 -1.35
C ARG A 164 7.80 13.80 -0.97
N VAL A 165 8.58 14.81 -0.60
CA VAL A 165 10.02 14.64 -0.37
C VAL A 165 10.25 13.81 0.89
N THR A 166 9.55 14.13 1.97
CA THR A 166 9.61 13.38 3.22
C THR A 166 9.06 11.97 3.05
N PHE A 167 7.90 11.82 2.41
CA PHE A 167 7.31 10.52 2.10
C PHE A 167 8.30 9.64 1.34
N ARG A 168 8.88 10.16 0.24
CA ARG A 168 9.84 9.38 -0.56
C ARG A 168 11.09 9.03 0.23
N ARG A 169 11.63 9.95 1.02
CA ARG A 169 12.84 9.72 1.82
C ARG A 169 12.64 8.64 2.89
N ILE A 170 11.50 8.64 3.59
CA ILE A 170 11.28 7.70 4.70
C ILE A 170 10.74 6.37 4.17
N ILE A 171 9.73 6.40 3.31
CA ILE A 171 9.04 5.19 2.82
C ILE A 171 9.86 4.47 1.75
N LEU A 172 10.46 5.17 0.78
CA LEU A 172 11.17 4.49 -0.32
C LEU A 172 12.57 4.01 0.06
N LYS A 173 13.22 4.66 1.05
CA LYS A 173 14.59 4.31 1.46
C LYS A 173 14.65 2.95 2.16
N ASN A 174 13.53 2.47 2.69
CA ASN A 174 13.55 1.36 3.63
C ASN A 174 13.42 -0.05 3.05
N ASN A 175 13.33 -0.24 1.73
CA ASN A 175 13.07 -1.57 1.19
C ASN A 175 13.70 -1.85 -0.18
N ALA A 176 14.82 -1.24 -0.57
CA ALA A 176 15.38 -1.48 -1.91
C ALA A 176 15.68 -2.98 -2.18
N LYS A 177 16.24 -3.70 -1.18
CA LYS A 177 16.52 -5.13 -1.30
C LYS A 177 15.24 -5.98 -1.27
N LYS A 178 14.34 -5.73 -0.31
CA LYS A 178 13.06 -6.43 -0.16
C LYS A 178 12.16 -6.21 -1.39
N ARG A 179 12.10 -4.98 -1.91
CA ARG A 179 11.42 -4.62 -3.16
C ARG A 179 11.98 -5.39 -4.34
N LYS A 180 13.30 -5.43 -4.52
CA LYS A 180 13.90 -6.18 -5.62
C LYS A 180 13.59 -7.68 -5.53
N THR A 181 13.61 -8.25 -4.32
CA THR A 181 13.22 -9.66 -4.12
C THR A 181 11.75 -9.89 -4.47
N TYR A 182 10.84 -9.04 -4.02
CA TYR A 182 9.41 -9.19 -4.29
C TYR A 182 9.01 -8.81 -5.71
N GLU A 183 9.68 -7.87 -6.33
CA GLU A 183 9.50 -7.56 -7.74
C GLU A 183 9.77 -8.79 -8.60
N LEU A 184 10.92 -9.47 -8.39
CA LEU A 184 11.26 -10.71 -9.09
C LEU A 184 10.26 -11.84 -8.80
N PHE A 185 9.79 -11.93 -7.55
CA PHE A 185 8.79 -12.93 -7.18
C PHE A 185 7.44 -12.66 -7.85
N ILE A 186 6.93 -11.42 -7.77
CA ILE A 186 5.67 -11.00 -8.39
C ILE A 186 5.73 -11.13 -9.91
N GLU A 187 6.87 -10.85 -10.53
CA GLU A 187 7.09 -11.10 -11.96
C GLU A 187 7.00 -12.60 -12.33
N SER A 188 7.39 -13.49 -11.41
CA SER A 188 7.28 -14.94 -11.62
C SER A 188 5.84 -15.47 -11.51
N VAL A 189 4.92 -14.73 -10.87
CA VAL A 189 3.53 -15.15 -10.68
C VAL A 189 2.76 -15.08 -12.00
N PRO A 190 2.26 -16.21 -12.55
CA PRO A 190 1.62 -16.23 -13.87
C PRO A 190 0.41 -15.29 -14.00
N LEU A 191 -0.38 -15.15 -12.93
CA LEU A 191 -1.55 -14.27 -12.87
C LEU A 191 -1.19 -12.79 -13.11
N LEU A 192 0.01 -12.38 -12.70
CA LEU A 192 0.44 -10.98 -12.69
C LEU A 192 1.30 -10.62 -13.90
N LYS A 193 1.50 -11.55 -14.85
CA LYS A 193 2.26 -11.31 -16.08
C LYS A 193 1.63 -10.29 -17.02
N SER A 194 0.32 -10.08 -16.93
CA SER A 194 -0.38 -9.07 -17.72
C SER A 194 -0.11 -7.65 -17.24
N LEU A 195 0.45 -7.48 -16.04
CA LEU A 195 0.74 -6.18 -15.45
C LEU A 195 2.09 -5.66 -15.94
N GLU A 196 2.15 -4.37 -16.24
CA GLU A 196 3.39 -3.67 -16.55
C GLU A 196 4.31 -3.60 -15.32
N ALA A 197 5.61 -3.34 -15.54
CA ALA A 197 6.58 -3.23 -14.44
C ALA A 197 6.17 -2.15 -13.41
N SER A 198 5.62 -1.03 -13.90
CA SER A 198 5.13 0.05 -13.04
C SER A 198 3.96 -0.42 -12.15
N GLU A 199 3.05 -1.23 -12.69
CA GLU A 199 1.90 -1.81 -11.99
C GLU A 199 2.31 -2.87 -10.97
N ARG A 200 3.27 -3.74 -11.32
CA ARG A 200 3.86 -4.72 -10.39
C ARG A 200 4.54 -4.03 -9.21
N MET A 201 5.20 -2.90 -9.42
CA MET A 201 5.79 -2.12 -8.33
C MET A 201 4.72 -1.56 -7.39
N LYS A 202 3.53 -1.20 -7.91
CA LYS A 202 2.37 -0.83 -7.07
C LYS A 202 1.96 -1.92 -6.11
N ILE A 203 1.97 -3.15 -6.59
CA ILE A 203 1.68 -4.33 -5.77
C ILE A 203 2.74 -4.50 -4.70
N VAL A 204 4.02 -4.49 -5.08
CA VAL A 204 5.14 -4.68 -4.13
C VAL A 204 5.11 -3.67 -2.99
N ASP A 205 4.68 -2.44 -3.26
CA ASP A 205 4.65 -1.37 -2.26
C ASP A 205 3.50 -1.48 -1.26
N VAL A 206 2.42 -2.18 -1.62
CA VAL A 206 1.29 -2.41 -0.74
C VAL A 206 1.31 -3.81 -0.14
N ILE A 207 2.01 -4.77 -0.72
CA ILE A 207 1.84 -6.17 -0.27
C ILE A 207 2.41 -6.39 1.14
N GLY A 208 1.57 -6.93 2.02
CA GLY A 208 1.95 -7.36 3.35
C GLY A 208 2.55 -8.77 3.34
N GLU A 209 3.19 -9.15 4.44
CA GLU A 209 3.77 -10.48 4.65
C GLU A 209 3.16 -11.09 5.90
N LYS A 210 2.70 -12.35 5.82
CA LYS A 210 2.25 -13.13 6.98
C LYS A 210 2.84 -14.52 6.94
N VAL A 211 3.31 -14.99 8.10
CA VAL A 211 3.83 -16.34 8.30
C VAL A 211 2.81 -17.10 9.15
N TYR A 212 2.54 -18.34 8.75
CA TYR A 212 1.60 -19.26 9.36
C TYR A 212 2.31 -20.54 9.76
N GLN A 213 1.98 -21.08 10.92
CA GLN A 213 2.51 -22.33 11.42
C GLN A 213 1.75 -23.53 10.85
N ASP A 214 2.32 -24.74 10.98
CA ASP A 214 1.68 -25.96 10.49
C ASP A 214 0.27 -26.14 11.07
N GLY A 215 -0.70 -26.43 10.20
CA GLY A 215 -2.11 -26.61 10.54
C GLY A 215 -2.86 -25.31 10.87
N GLU A 216 -2.21 -24.15 10.87
CA GLU A 216 -2.86 -22.87 11.15
C GLU A 216 -3.87 -22.52 10.06
N ARG A 217 -5.03 -22.00 10.49
CA ARG A 217 -6.10 -21.59 9.57
C ARG A 217 -5.86 -20.18 9.05
N ILE A 218 -5.75 -20.05 7.74
CA ILE A 218 -5.50 -18.78 7.04
C ILE A 218 -6.83 -18.08 6.70
N ILE A 219 -7.80 -18.84 6.20
CA ILE A 219 -9.15 -18.36 5.83
C ILE A 219 -10.17 -19.33 6.43
N SER A 220 -11.28 -18.81 6.95
CA SER A 220 -12.43 -19.63 7.32
C SER A 220 -13.55 -19.50 6.28
N GLN A 221 -14.15 -20.63 5.91
CA GLN A 221 -15.35 -20.67 5.09
C GLN A 221 -16.51 -19.92 5.76
N GLY A 222 -17.26 -19.13 4.98
CA GLY A 222 -18.38 -18.33 5.45
C GLY A 222 -18.00 -16.93 5.95
N ASP A 223 -16.71 -16.66 6.20
CA ASP A 223 -16.28 -15.32 6.62
C ASP A 223 -16.43 -14.31 5.46
N LYS A 224 -16.55 -13.03 5.81
CA LYS A 224 -16.47 -11.94 4.82
C LYS A 224 -15.04 -11.89 4.27
N ALA A 225 -14.91 -11.73 2.95
CA ALA A 225 -13.61 -11.56 2.34
C ALA A 225 -13.05 -10.15 2.56
N ASP A 226 -11.79 -10.12 2.96
CA ASP A 226 -11.03 -8.95 3.38
C ASP A 226 -9.68 -8.84 2.66
N CYS A 227 -9.05 -9.99 2.37
CA CYS A 227 -7.72 -10.08 1.78
C CYS A 227 -7.62 -11.09 0.63
N PHE A 228 -6.64 -10.88 -0.25
CA PHE A 228 -6.14 -11.79 -1.28
C PHE A 228 -4.75 -12.30 -0.89
N TYR A 229 -4.43 -13.56 -1.23
CA TYR A 229 -3.21 -14.22 -0.78
C TYR A 229 -2.41 -14.81 -1.95
N ILE A 230 -1.08 -14.65 -1.91
CA ILE A 230 -0.12 -15.33 -2.81
C ILE A 230 0.86 -16.12 -1.95
N VAL A 231 1.06 -17.41 -2.24
CA VAL A 231 1.98 -18.28 -1.50
C VAL A 231 3.43 -17.95 -1.90
N GLU A 232 4.24 -17.43 -0.98
CA GLU A 232 5.67 -17.17 -1.18
C GLU A 232 6.52 -18.43 -0.94
N SER A 233 6.19 -19.18 0.10
CA SER A 233 6.81 -20.48 0.44
C SER A 233 5.87 -21.35 1.27
N GLY A 234 6.14 -22.65 1.28
CA GLY A 234 5.27 -23.64 1.92
C GLY A 234 4.12 -24.07 1.01
N GLU A 235 3.12 -24.69 1.62
CA GLU A 235 1.96 -25.25 0.94
C GLU A 235 0.68 -24.95 1.71
N VAL A 236 -0.40 -24.61 1.01
CA VAL A 236 -1.71 -24.34 1.58
C VAL A 236 -2.70 -25.35 1.03
N LYS A 237 -3.45 -26.03 1.91
CA LYS A 237 -4.57 -26.88 1.51
C LYS A 237 -5.89 -26.13 1.65
N ILE A 238 -6.77 -26.26 0.66
CA ILE A 238 -8.09 -25.65 0.63
C ILE A 238 -9.12 -26.73 0.90
N LEU A 239 -9.92 -26.53 1.95
CA LEU A 239 -10.91 -27.48 2.43
C LEU A 239 -12.31 -26.86 2.40
N ILE A 240 -13.30 -27.58 1.89
CA ILE A 240 -14.70 -27.15 1.89
C ILE A 240 -15.56 -28.09 2.74
N LYS A 241 -16.47 -27.53 3.52
CA LYS A 241 -17.54 -28.28 4.19
C LYS A 241 -18.76 -28.31 3.28
N SER A 242 -19.20 -29.51 2.91
CA SER A 242 -20.46 -29.72 2.19
C SER A 242 -21.65 -29.62 3.15
N LYS A 243 -22.69 -28.88 2.78
CA LYS A 243 -23.95 -28.80 3.54
C LYS A 243 -24.96 -29.88 3.14
N THR A 244 -24.69 -30.65 2.08
CA THR A 244 -25.65 -31.56 1.42
C THR A 244 -25.57 -33.02 1.85
N MET A 245 -24.60 -33.40 2.70
CA MET A 245 -24.54 -34.75 3.27
C MET A 245 -25.51 -34.88 4.45
N THR A 246 -26.69 -35.44 4.20
CA THR A 246 -27.76 -35.73 5.17
C THR A 246 -27.49 -36.94 6.08
N SER A 247 -26.27 -37.47 6.11
CA SER A 247 -25.83 -38.53 7.04
C SER A 247 -24.97 -37.93 8.15
N LYS A 248 -24.75 -38.68 9.24
CA LYS A 248 -24.01 -38.29 10.47
C LYS A 248 -22.53 -37.84 10.25
N GLU A 249 -22.09 -37.69 9.01
CA GLU A 249 -20.78 -37.23 8.54
C GLU A 249 -20.81 -35.78 8.01
N ALA A 250 -21.91 -35.04 8.21
CA ALA A 250 -22.18 -33.67 7.75
C ALA A 250 -21.16 -32.56 8.14
N ASN A 251 -20.04 -32.92 8.77
CA ASN A 251 -18.99 -31.98 9.19
C ASN A 251 -17.61 -32.37 8.64
N GLN A 252 -17.54 -33.31 7.68
CA GLN A 252 -16.27 -33.71 7.07
C GLN A 252 -15.80 -32.64 6.08
N GLU A 253 -14.59 -32.14 6.32
CA GLU A 253 -13.90 -31.22 5.41
C GLU A 253 -13.28 -32.01 4.26
N VAL A 254 -13.63 -31.63 3.02
CA VAL A 254 -13.09 -32.25 1.79
C VAL A 254 -12.03 -31.32 1.20
N GLU A 255 -10.86 -31.87 0.90
CA GLU A 255 -9.79 -31.12 0.23
C GLU A 255 -10.10 -30.96 -1.25
N ILE A 256 -10.15 -29.71 -1.73
CA ILE A 256 -10.49 -29.37 -3.11
C ILE A 256 -9.31 -28.86 -3.92
N ALA A 257 -8.27 -28.35 -3.25
CA ALA A 257 -7.08 -27.84 -3.91
C ALA A 257 -5.89 -27.74 -2.96
N ARG A 258 -4.69 -27.73 -3.54
CA ARG A 258 -3.43 -27.35 -2.88
C ARG A 258 -2.79 -26.20 -3.64
N CYS A 259 -2.29 -25.22 -2.91
CA CYS A 259 -1.59 -24.06 -3.44
C CYS A 259 -0.13 -24.09 -2.97
N HIS A 260 0.79 -23.97 -3.91
CA HIS A 260 2.23 -23.93 -3.72
C HIS A 260 2.78 -22.56 -4.10
N ARG A 261 4.10 -22.39 -3.94
CA ARG A 261 4.83 -21.16 -4.29
C ARG A 261 4.41 -20.58 -5.64
N GLY A 262 4.01 -19.31 -5.65
CA GLY A 262 3.60 -18.56 -6.84
C GLY A 262 2.12 -18.74 -7.22
N GLN A 263 1.40 -19.67 -6.58
CA GLN A 263 -0.05 -19.78 -6.67
C GLN A 263 -0.72 -18.85 -5.66
N TYR A 264 -2.00 -18.57 -5.89
CA TYR A 264 -2.80 -17.64 -5.10
C TYR A 264 -4.11 -18.28 -4.66
N PHE A 265 -4.77 -17.67 -3.69
CA PHE A 265 -6.09 -18.08 -3.21
C PHE A 265 -6.84 -16.92 -2.56
N GLY A 266 -8.16 -17.09 -2.41
CA GLY A 266 -9.04 -16.12 -1.75
C GLY A 266 -9.56 -15.00 -2.67
N GLU A 267 -9.33 -15.08 -3.97
CA GLU A 267 -9.84 -14.16 -4.98
C GLU A 267 -11.35 -14.31 -5.22
N LEU A 268 -11.88 -15.53 -5.14
CA LEU A 268 -13.27 -15.82 -5.55
C LEU A 268 -14.28 -14.93 -4.81
N ALA A 269 -14.11 -14.82 -3.49
CA ALA A 269 -14.98 -14.04 -2.64
C ALA A 269 -14.87 -12.52 -2.89
N LEU A 270 -13.69 -12.04 -3.31
CA LEU A 270 -13.48 -10.64 -3.69
C LEU A 270 -14.12 -10.32 -5.05
N VAL A 271 -14.00 -11.24 -6.02
CA VAL A 271 -14.56 -11.05 -7.37
C VAL A 271 -16.09 -11.17 -7.39
N THR A 272 -16.65 -12.08 -6.59
CA THR A 272 -18.09 -12.35 -6.55
C THR A 272 -18.84 -11.56 -5.48
N ASN A 273 -18.12 -10.89 -4.58
CA ASN A 273 -18.67 -10.20 -3.40
C ASN A 273 -19.56 -11.12 -2.53
N LYS A 274 -19.15 -12.39 -2.43
CA LYS A 274 -19.80 -13.43 -1.60
C LYS A 274 -18.88 -13.81 -0.44
N PRO A 275 -19.41 -14.47 0.62
CA PRO A 275 -18.58 -15.03 1.68
C PRO A 275 -17.54 -16.03 1.15
N ARG A 276 -16.50 -16.31 1.95
CA ARG A 276 -15.47 -17.30 1.63
C ARG A 276 -16.09 -18.67 1.35
N ALA A 277 -15.89 -19.20 0.14
CA ALA A 277 -16.47 -20.48 -0.26
C ALA A 277 -15.84 -21.69 0.43
N ALA A 278 -14.58 -21.59 0.85
CA ALA A 278 -13.81 -22.66 1.47
C ALA A 278 -12.85 -22.10 2.53
N SER A 279 -12.37 -22.99 3.41
CA SER A 279 -11.33 -22.69 4.39
C SER A 279 -9.95 -22.99 3.80
N ALA A 280 -8.92 -22.29 4.26
CA ALA A 280 -7.54 -22.50 3.84
C ALA A 280 -6.66 -22.75 5.07
N TYR A 281 -5.78 -23.75 5.00
CA TYR A 281 -4.91 -24.16 6.10
C TYR A 281 -3.46 -24.31 5.64
N ALA A 282 -2.54 -23.89 6.48
CA ALA A 282 -1.11 -24.08 6.25
C ALA A 282 -0.72 -25.57 6.40
N VAL A 283 0.17 -26.03 5.52
CA VAL A 283 0.81 -27.34 5.56
C VAL A 283 2.31 -27.11 5.71
N GLY A 284 2.82 -27.36 6.92
CA GLY A 284 4.13 -26.89 7.36
C GLY A 284 4.15 -25.38 7.63
N GLU A 285 5.35 -24.82 7.74
CA GLU A 285 5.51 -23.36 7.80
C GLU A 285 5.20 -22.75 6.43
N VAL A 286 4.22 -21.85 6.41
CA VAL A 286 3.76 -21.18 5.20
C VAL A 286 4.00 -19.70 5.30
N LYS A 287 4.49 -19.12 4.21
CA LYS A 287 4.63 -17.68 4.08
C LYS A 287 3.75 -17.20 2.93
N CYS A 288 2.88 -16.24 3.23
CA CYS A 288 2.01 -15.62 2.24
C CYS A 288 2.29 -14.13 2.12
N LEU A 289 2.23 -13.65 0.89
CA LEU A 289 2.02 -12.24 0.60
C LEU A 289 0.52 -11.93 0.63
N VAL A 290 0.13 -10.85 1.30
CA VAL A 290 -1.26 -10.52 1.62
C VAL A 290 -1.60 -9.13 1.11
N MET A 291 -2.72 -9.01 0.42
CA MET A 291 -3.23 -7.74 -0.13
C MET A 291 -4.67 -7.53 0.33
N ASP A 292 -5.00 -6.36 0.86
CA ASP A 292 -6.38 -6.04 1.26
C ASP A 292 -7.30 -5.82 0.05
N VAL A 293 -8.61 -5.87 0.29
CA VAL A 293 -9.65 -5.71 -0.76
C VAL A 293 -9.56 -4.37 -1.50
N GLN A 294 -9.24 -3.28 -0.81
CA GLN A 294 -9.18 -1.94 -1.44
C GLN A 294 -7.98 -1.86 -2.40
N ALA A 295 -6.84 -2.39 -1.98
CA ALA A 295 -5.64 -2.52 -2.80
C ALA A 295 -5.88 -3.48 -3.98
N PHE A 296 -6.57 -4.61 -3.75
CA PHE A 296 -6.92 -5.58 -4.78
C PHE A 296 -7.74 -4.95 -5.90
N GLU A 297 -8.86 -4.29 -5.57
CA GLU A 297 -9.75 -3.67 -6.57
C GLU A 297 -9.03 -2.59 -7.38
N ARG A 298 -8.19 -1.79 -6.71
CA ARG A 298 -7.46 -0.68 -7.31
C ARG A 298 -6.31 -1.11 -8.21
N LEU A 299 -5.60 -2.18 -7.85
CA LEU A 299 -4.34 -2.58 -8.51
C LEU A 299 -4.49 -3.78 -9.43
N LEU A 300 -5.40 -4.70 -9.14
CA LEU A 300 -5.59 -5.94 -9.89
C LEU A 300 -6.80 -5.89 -10.83
N GLY A 301 -7.42 -4.72 -11.01
CA GLY A 301 -8.44 -4.47 -12.03
C GLY A 301 -8.12 -5.07 -13.40
N PRO A 302 -6.90 -4.91 -13.97
CA PRO A 302 -6.52 -5.52 -15.24
C PRO A 302 -6.49 -7.06 -15.23
N CYS A 303 -6.26 -7.67 -14.06
CA CYS A 303 -6.21 -9.14 -13.89
C CYS A 303 -7.59 -9.75 -13.61
N MET A 304 -8.64 -8.94 -13.38
CA MET A 304 -9.97 -9.43 -13.04
C MET A 304 -10.55 -10.39 -14.08
N ASP A 305 -10.28 -10.14 -15.36
CA ASP A 305 -10.75 -11.02 -16.43
C ASP A 305 -10.05 -12.38 -16.42
N ILE A 306 -8.77 -12.42 -16.05
CA ILE A 306 -8.00 -13.68 -15.89
C ILE A 306 -8.57 -14.45 -14.70
N MET A 307 -8.84 -13.78 -13.58
CA MET A 307 -9.43 -14.41 -12.40
C MET A 307 -10.81 -14.98 -12.71
N LYS A 308 -11.68 -14.22 -13.41
CA LYS A 308 -13.01 -14.67 -13.81
C LYS A 308 -13.00 -15.91 -14.71
N ARG A 309 -12.01 -16.04 -15.60
CA ARG A 309 -11.84 -17.25 -16.43
C ARG A 309 -11.45 -18.48 -15.59
N ASN A 310 -10.70 -18.29 -14.52
CA ASN A 310 -10.35 -19.40 -13.62
C ASN A 310 -11.54 -19.79 -12.73
N ILE A 311 -12.44 -18.85 -12.40
CA ILE A 311 -13.66 -19.12 -11.61
C ILE A 311 -14.56 -20.15 -12.30
N THR A 312 -14.76 -20.08 -13.62
CA THR A 312 -15.61 -21.05 -14.33
C THR A 312 -15.08 -22.47 -14.17
N HIS A 313 -13.75 -22.65 -14.13
CA HIS A 313 -13.15 -23.95 -13.88
C HIS A 313 -13.38 -24.43 -12.44
N TYR A 314 -13.36 -23.53 -11.46
CA TYR A 314 -13.73 -23.86 -10.08
C TYR A 314 -15.19 -24.26 -9.95
N GLU A 315 -16.11 -23.54 -10.59
CA GLU A 315 -17.53 -23.88 -10.57
C GLU A 315 -17.77 -25.26 -11.21
N GLU A 316 -17.13 -25.57 -12.32
CA GLU A 316 -17.17 -26.89 -12.96
C GLU A 316 -16.65 -27.99 -12.02
N GLN A 317 -15.50 -27.77 -11.35
CA GLN A 317 -14.92 -28.74 -10.41
C GLN A 317 -15.80 -28.93 -9.16
N LEU A 318 -16.37 -27.85 -8.62
CA LEU A 318 -17.27 -27.92 -7.47
C LEU A 318 -18.56 -28.65 -7.83
N VAL A 319 -19.14 -28.38 -9.00
CA VAL A 319 -20.32 -29.09 -9.52
C VAL A 319 -20.01 -30.57 -9.76
N ALA A 320 -18.82 -30.90 -10.25
CA ALA A 320 -18.38 -32.29 -10.43
C ALA A 320 -18.20 -33.03 -9.09
N MET A 321 -17.68 -32.36 -8.05
CA MET A 321 -17.42 -32.96 -6.74
C MET A 321 -18.67 -33.05 -5.83
N PHE A 322 -19.56 -32.06 -5.90
CA PHE A 322 -20.68 -31.92 -4.95
C PHE A 322 -22.07 -31.95 -5.60
N GLY A 323 -22.16 -32.09 -6.93
CA GLY A 323 -23.43 -32.03 -7.66
C GLY A 323 -23.96 -30.61 -7.83
N SER A 324 -25.05 -30.46 -8.60
CA SER A 324 -25.60 -29.20 -9.11
C SER A 324 -25.60 -28.02 -8.13
N SER A 325 -24.91 -26.92 -8.51
CA SER A 325 -25.06 -25.46 -8.27
C SER A 325 -25.80 -24.88 -7.04
N MET A 326 -26.23 -25.67 -6.06
CA MET A 326 -27.18 -25.21 -5.04
C MET A 326 -26.52 -24.62 -3.78
N ASP A 327 -25.20 -24.79 -3.62
CA ASP A 327 -24.46 -24.34 -2.43
C ASP A 327 -23.75 -22.97 -2.59
N LEU A 328 -23.80 -22.34 -3.77
CA LEU A 328 -23.23 -20.99 -4.01
C LEU A 328 -24.28 -19.86 -4.01
N LEU A 329 -25.57 -20.20 -3.83
CA LEU A 329 -26.69 -19.27 -4.01
C LEU A 329 -27.45 -18.91 -2.74
N ASP A 330 -27.10 -19.42 -1.56
CA ASP A 330 -27.86 -19.11 -0.36
C ASP A 330 -27.00 -18.89 0.90
N PRO A 331 -26.61 -17.63 1.20
CA PRO A 331 -26.37 -17.25 2.58
C PRO A 331 -27.75 -17.06 3.23
N GLY A 332 -28.38 -18.16 3.62
CA GLY A 332 -29.69 -18.13 4.23
C GLY A 332 -29.74 -17.23 5.47
N ASN A 333 -30.62 -16.23 5.38
CA ASN A 333 -31.27 -15.38 6.39
C ASN A 333 -30.43 -14.63 7.44
#